data_AF-A0A542S983-F1
#
_entry.id   AF-A0A542S983-F1
#
_cell.length_a   1.000
_cell.length_b   1.000
_cell.length_c   1.000
_cell.angle_alpha   90.00
_cell.angle_beta   90.00
_cell.angle_gamma   90.00
#
_symmetry.space_group_name_H-M   'P 1'
#
loop_
_entity.id
_entity.type
_entity.pdbx_description
1 polymer ?
#
loop_
_entity_poly.entity_id
_entity_poly.type
_entity_poly.pdbx_seq_one_letter_code
_entity_poly.pdbx_strand_id
1 'polypeptide(L)'
;MMRNPAVLTDLPTPVLLEETVLALRAREAELSARCPEASERWRRWEEEHGGTGTAAFCAVLAGFLALAVLDDPVDLARAAALTQALGEERVAQRLQRAARLVDLDPDLPLTTVVVHRLLAEETTAGVGRALLFQDLDVQVAPEDRVTVRAARADLVAFGRGGSVAAGRRGLGMLAASPWGPAAEELVEEADDADLEVVATLLGWCRSWRTDRDRVLVGRQVQRLVAVSGVSQRRFAARIGTSPSRLSSYVGGSVTPSATMLLRIQRSARAFQAELSGAAGSSANVASPVRA
;
A
#
# COMPACT_ATOMS: atom_id res chain seq x y z
N MET A 1 -6.20 25.38 -7.39
CA MET A 1 -6.24 25.17 -5.93
C MET A 1 -7.72 25.00 -5.54
N MET A 2 -8.19 23.75 -5.48
CA MET A 2 -9.53 23.39 -5.01
C MET A 2 -9.34 22.14 -4.15
N ARG A 3 -9.64 22.27 -2.86
CA ARG A 3 -9.70 21.16 -1.91
C ARG A 3 -10.81 20.23 -2.37
N ASN A 4 -10.49 18.96 -2.58
CA ASN A 4 -11.47 17.92 -2.94
C ASN A 4 -12.25 17.53 -1.67
N PRO A 5 -13.57 17.78 -1.56
CA PRO A 5 -14.38 17.40 -0.41
C PRO A 5 -14.95 15.99 -0.61
N ALA A 6 -14.07 15.00 -0.83
CA ALA A 6 -14.47 13.60 -1.07
C ALA A 6 -13.83 12.63 -0.07
N VAL A 7 -13.71 13.05 1.20
CA VAL A 7 -13.39 12.16 2.31
C VAL A 7 -14.36 12.49 3.43
N LEU A 8 -15.53 11.83 3.45
CA LEU A 8 -16.43 11.62 4.60
C LEU A 8 -17.83 11.21 4.08
N THR A 9 -17.98 10.01 3.52
CA THR A 9 -19.28 9.29 3.44
C THR A 9 -19.02 7.88 2.97
N ASP A 10 -18.45 7.09 3.87
CA ASP A 10 -18.80 5.68 4.15
C ASP A 10 -17.93 5.32 5.36
N LEU A 11 -18.33 5.90 6.50
CA LEU A 11 -17.82 5.45 7.78
C LEU A 11 -18.55 4.13 8.11
N PRO A 12 -17.91 3.19 8.82
CA PRO A 12 -18.59 2.02 9.35
C PRO A 12 -19.86 2.44 10.08
N THR A 13 -20.86 1.57 10.15
CA THR A 13 -21.97 1.73 11.10
C THR A 13 -21.34 2.03 12.47
N PRO A 14 -21.61 3.20 13.09
CA PRO A 14 -20.99 3.62 14.35
C PRO A 14 -21.06 2.53 15.44
N VAL A 15 -22.13 1.75 15.40
CA VAL A 15 -22.41 0.57 16.21
C VAL A 15 -21.26 -0.45 16.19
N LEU A 16 -20.76 -0.85 15.01
CA LEU A 16 -19.71 -1.89 14.92
C LEU A 16 -18.40 -1.43 15.59
N LEU A 17 -18.07 -0.15 15.45
CA LEU A 17 -16.86 0.42 16.05
C LEU A 17 -16.97 0.45 17.57
N GLU A 18 -18.11 0.90 18.08
CA GLU A 18 -18.39 0.93 19.52
C GLU A 18 -18.44 -0.48 20.13
N GLU A 19 -19.11 -1.43 19.47
CA GLU A 19 -19.18 -2.84 19.89
C GLU A 19 -17.80 -3.47 20.00
N THR A 20 -16.92 -3.21 19.03
CA THR A 20 -15.55 -3.76 19.03
C THR A 20 -14.75 -3.23 20.22
N VAL A 21 -14.85 -1.92 20.50
CA VAL A 21 -14.16 -1.30 21.64
C VAL A 21 -14.73 -1.82 22.97
N LEU A 22 -16.05 -1.87 23.11
CA LEU A 22 -16.72 -2.37 24.31
C LEU A 22 -16.37 -3.84 24.58
N ALA A 23 -16.33 -4.67 23.54
CA ALA A 23 -15.97 -6.08 23.66
C ALA A 23 -14.53 -6.27 24.18
N LEU A 24 -13.56 -5.47 23.70
CA LEU A 24 -12.21 -5.56 24.25
C LEU A 24 -12.15 -5.03 25.69
N ARG A 25 -12.83 -3.92 26.01
CA ARG A 25 -12.87 -3.40 27.38
C ARG A 25 -13.43 -4.43 28.37
N ALA A 26 -14.45 -5.18 27.97
CA ALA A 26 -14.96 -6.29 28.79
C ALA A 26 -13.92 -7.39 29.06
N ARG A 27 -12.87 -7.48 28.22
CA ARG A 27 -11.76 -8.44 28.32
C ARG A 27 -10.44 -7.80 28.75
N GLU A 28 -10.45 -6.55 29.23
CA GLU A 28 -9.23 -5.83 29.58
C GLU A 28 -8.43 -6.52 30.69
N ALA A 29 -9.12 -7.12 31.67
CA ALA A 29 -8.47 -7.88 32.73
C ALA A 29 -7.70 -9.10 32.19
N GLU A 30 -8.26 -9.79 31.20
CA GLU A 30 -7.60 -10.92 30.53
C GLU A 30 -6.39 -10.45 29.72
N LEU A 31 -6.53 -9.35 28.98
CA LEU A 31 -5.43 -8.72 28.24
C LEU A 31 -4.30 -8.28 29.18
N SER A 32 -4.64 -7.60 30.29
CA SER A 32 -3.69 -7.15 31.31
C SER A 32 -2.92 -8.32 31.92
N ALA A 33 -3.57 -9.46 32.12
CA ALA A 33 -2.94 -10.65 32.67
C ALA A 33 -1.94 -11.30 31.70
N ARG A 34 -2.24 -11.29 30.39
CA ARG A 34 -1.40 -11.93 29.35
C ARG A 34 -0.32 -11.01 28.79
N CYS A 35 -0.60 -9.72 28.64
CA CYS A 35 0.31 -8.73 28.06
C CYS A 35 0.15 -7.35 28.76
N PRO A 36 0.67 -7.20 29.98
CA PRO A 36 0.45 -6.01 30.81
C PRO A 36 0.98 -4.73 30.15
N GLU A 37 2.13 -4.79 29.47
CA GLU A 37 2.71 -3.61 28.82
C GLU A 37 1.84 -3.08 27.67
N ALA A 38 1.32 -3.95 26.81
CA ALA A 38 0.45 -3.54 25.72
C ALA A 38 -0.88 -2.97 26.24
N SER A 39 -1.43 -3.56 27.31
CA SER A 39 -2.63 -3.06 27.98
C SER A 39 -2.42 -1.68 28.61
N GLU A 40 -1.29 -1.46 29.31
CA GLU A 40 -0.97 -0.16 29.89
C GLU A 40 -0.81 0.93 28.82
N ARG A 41 -0.12 0.63 27.72
CA ARG A 41 0.05 1.58 26.61
C ARG A 41 -1.26 1.94 25.93
N TRP A 42 -2.15 0.96 25.74
CA TRP A 42 -3.48 1.21 25.22
C TRP A 42 -4.27 2.16 26.14
N ARG A 43 -4.28 1.90 27.46
CA ARG A 43 -4.92 2.80 28.44
C ARG A 43 -4.38 4.22 28.38
N ARG A 44 -3.05 4.39 28.42
CA ARG A 44 -2.40 5.71 28.34
C ARG A 44 -2.81 6.46 27.08
N TRP A 45 -2.80 5.77 25.93
CA TRP A 45 -3.19 6.39 24.67
C TRP A 45 -4.67 6.82 24.69
N GLU A 46 -5.55 6.01 25.27
CA GLU A 46 -6.97 6.32 25.39
C GLU A 46 -7.24 7.51 26.32
N GLU A 47 -6.53 7.61 27.46
CA GLU A 47 -6.57 8.77 28.35
C GLU A 47 -6.16 10.07 27.64
N GLU A 48 -5.13 9.99 26.80
CA GLU A 48 -4.61 11.15 26.04
C GLU A 48 -5.51 11.56 24.85
N HIS A 49 -6.24 10.61 24.24
CA HIS A 49 -6.93 10.81 22.96
C HIS A 49 -8.44 10.55 22.99
N GLY A 50 -9.03 10.40 24.19
CA GLY A 50 -10.45 10.09 24.39
C GLY A 50 -11.40 11.12 23.77
N GLY A 51 -11.99 10.79 22.62
CA GLY A 51 -12.97 11.61 21.90
C GLY A 51 -13.59 10.87 20.71
N THR A 52 -14.69 11.39 20.14
CA THR A 52 -15.46 10.72 19.06
C THR A 52 -14.70 10.60 17.73
N GLY A 53 -13.65 11.40 17.52
CA GLY A 53 -12.83 11.40 16.29
C GLY A 53 -11.93 10.17 16.11
N THR A 54 -11.75 9.33 17.13
CA THR A 54 -10.81 8.21 17.15
C THR A 54 -11.45 6.82 17.13
N ALA A 55 -12.78 6.71 17.10
CA ALA A 55 -13.50 5.43 17.23
C ALA A 55 -13.01 4.32 16.28
N ALA A 56 -12.75 4.65 15.02
CA ALA A 56 -12.24 3.69 14.05
C ALA A 56 -10.81 3.21 14.36
N PHE A 57 -9.96 4.09 14.89
CA PHE A 57 -8.62 3.70 15.32
C PHE A 57 -8.68 2.86 16.60
N CYS A 58 -9.51 3.26 17.58
CA CYS A 58 -9.72 2.49 18.81
C CYS A 58 -10.21 1.08 18.52
N ALA A 59 -11.20 0.93 17.62
CA ALA A 59 -11.72 -0.38 17.23
C ALA A 59 -10.64 -1.24 16.55
N VAL A 60 -9.81 -0.66 15.69
CA VAL A 60 -8.71 -1.37 15.03
C VAL A 60 -7.59 -1.74 16.01
N LEU A 61 -7.19 -0.84 16.91
CA LEU A 61 -6.23 -1.14 17.98
C LEU A 61 -6.78 -2.23 18.91
N ALA A 62 -8.06 -2.17 19.22
CA ALA A 62 -8.71 -3.18 20.04
C ALA A 62 -8.72 -4.56 19.37
N GLY A 63 -9.14 -4.61 18.10
CA GLY A 63 -9.08 -5.83 17.29
C GLY A 63 -7.66 -6.38 17.17
N PHE A 64 -6.65 -5.51 16.99
CA PHE A 64 -5.24 -5.91 16.96
C PHE A 64 -4.81 -6.62 18.24
N LEU A 65 -5.09 -6.03 19.41
CA LEU A 65 -4.68 -6.59 20.70
C LEU A 65 -5.39 -7.91 20.99
N ALA A 66 -6.69 -7.98 20.67
CA ALA A 66 -7.46 -9.22 20.79
C ALA A 66 -6.87 -10.32 19.89
N LEU A 67 -6.64 -9.99 18.62
CA LEU A 67 -6.00 -10.89 17.66
C LEU A 67 -4.57 -11.24 18.01
N ALA A 68 -3.81 -10.42 18.74
CA ALA A 68 -2.42 -10.72 19.09
C ALA A 68 -2.34 -11.61 20.34
N VAL A 69 -3.21 -11.38 21.32
CA VAL A 69 -3.05 -11.92 22.68
C VAL A 69 -4.10 -12.97 23.05
N LEU A 70 -5.32 -12.84 22.53
CA LEU A 70 -6.46 -13.66 22.94
C LEU A 70 -6.72 -14.82 21.98
N ASP A 71 -6.56 -14.59 20.68
CA ASP A 71 -6.67 -15.61 19.61
C ASP A 71 -8.04 -16.30 19.56
N ASP A 72 -9.11 -15.54 19.76
CA ASP A 72 -10.47 -16.07 19.69
C ASP A 72 -11.00 -15.98 18.24
N PRO A 73 -11.68 -17.01 17.71
CA PRO A 73 -12.39 -16.94 16.43
C PRO A 73 -13.29 -15.70 16.27
N VAL A 74 -13.86 -15.20 17.37
CA VAL A 74 -14.67 -13.98 17.37
C VAL A 74 -13.85 -12.75 16.97
N ASP A 75 -12.57 -12.70 17.31
CA ASP A 75 -11.69 -11.56 17.00
C ASP A 75 -11.30 -11.52 15.52
N LEU A 76 -11.15 -12.70 14.88
CA LEU A 76 -10.99 -12.82 13.43
C LEU A 76 -12.26 -12.35 12.69
N ALA A 77 -13.45 -12.77 13.17
CA ALA A 77 -14.72 -12.32 12.60
C ALA A 77 -14.89 -10.79 12.70
N ARG A 78 -14.46 -10.18 13.82
CA ARG A 78 -14.44 -8.71 13.97
C ARG A 78 -13.47 -8.04 13.02
N ALA A 79 -12.28 -8.60 12.82
CA ALA A 79 -11.33 -8.08 11.85
C ALA A 79 -11.88 -8.14 10.42
N ALA A 80 -12.58 -9.22 10.05
CA ALA A 80 -13.28 -9.32 8.78
C ALA A 80 -14.38 -8.25 8.64
N ALA A 81 -15.18 -8.03 9.69
CA ALA A 81 -16.21 -6.98 9.70
C ALA A 81 -15.61 -5.56 9.55
N LEU A 82 -14.52 -5.26 10.26
CA LEU A 82 -13.79 -4.01 10.10
C LEU A 82 -13.22 -3.86 8.69
N THR A 83 -12.76 -4.96 8.09
CA THR A 83 -12.24 -4.98 6.70
C THR A 83 -13.33 -4.66 5.70
N GLN A 84 -14.52 -5.25 5.83
CA GLN A 84 -15.67 -4.89 4.99
C GLN A 84 -16.07 -3.42 5.16
N ALA A 85 -16.08 -2.91 6.38
CA ALA A 85 -16.56 -1.55 6.66
C ALA A 85 -15.56 -0.46 6.28
N LEU A 86 -14.25 -0.70 6.44
CA LEU A 86 -13.21 0.32 6.23
C LEU A 86 -12.41 0.12 4.93
N GLY A 87 -12.34 -1.11 4.44
CA GLY A 87 -11.44 -1.56 3.38
C GLY A 87 -10.07 -1.99 3.90
N GLU A 88 -9.48 -3.01 3.26
CA GLU A 88 -8.22 -3.66 3.66
C GLU A 88 -7.08 -2.66 3.93
N GLU A 89 -6.82 -1.78 2.96
CA GLU A 89 -5.72 -0.82 3.02
C GLU A 89 -5.86 0.14 4.22
N ARG A 90 -7.10 0.55 4.52
CA ARG A 90 -7.40 1.47 5.61
C ARG A 90 -7.30 0.81 6.98
N VAL A 91 -7.66 -0.48 7.07
CA VAL A 91 -7.45 -1.29 8.28
C VAL A 91 -5.96 -1.51 8.49
N ALA A 92 -5.23 -1.97 7.47
CA ALA A 92 -3.79 -2.20 7.56
C ALA A 92 -3.01 -0.94 7.98
N GLN A 93 -3.33 0.25 7.41
CA GLN A 93 -2.69 1.51 7.82
C GLN A 93 -2.95 1.87 9.28
N ARG A 94 -4.14 1.58 9.80
CA ARG A 94 -4.47 1.80 11.21
C ARG A 94 -3.80 0.77 12.11
N LEU A 95 -3.78 -0.50 11.69
CA LEU A 95 -3.09 -1.58 12.40
C LEU A 95 -1.59 -1.32 12.48
N GLN A 96 -0.94 -0.84 11.41
CA GLN A 96 0.49 -0.49 11.46
C GLN A 96 0.76 0.67 12.43
N ARG A 97 -0.14 1.66 12.50
CA ARG A 97 -0.04 2.74 13.50
C ARG A 97 -0.27 2.22 14.92
N ALA A 98 -1.23 1.32 15.10
CA ALA A 98 -1.50 0.64 16.37
C ALA A 98 -0.32 -0.22 16.81
N ALA A 99 0.28 -0.99 15.90
CA ALA A 99 1.48 -1.76 16.13
C ALA A 99 2.61 -0.88 16.64
N ARG A 100 2.91 0.26 16.00
CA ARG A 100 3.94 1.19 16.50
C ARG A 100 3.67 1.75 17.90
N LEU A 101 2.42 1.70 18.38
CA LEU A 101 2.07 2.10 19.75
C LEU A 101 2.43 1.00 20.76
N VAL A 102 2.12 -0.26 20.45
CA VAL A 102 2.18 -1.37 21.42
C VAL A 102 3.36 -2.30 21.21
N ASP A 103 3.85 -2.40 19.98
CA ASP A 103 4.92 -3.25 19.48
C ASP A 103 6.16 -2.37 19.23
N LEU A 104 6.90 -2.09 20.30
CA LEU A 104 8.10 -1.23 20.25
C LEU A 104 9.38 -2.00 19.88
N ASP A 105 9.31 -3.32 19.81
CA ASP A 105 10.42 -4.16 19.41
C ASP A 105 10.60 -4.08 17.88
N PRO A 106 11.83 -3.94 17.35
CA PRO A 106 12.08 -3.87 15.91
C PRO A 106 11.65 -5.13 15.13
N ASP A 107 11.57 -6.30 15.77
CA ASP A 107 11.11 -7.53 15.15
C ASP A 107 9.57 -7.62 15.07
N LEU A 108 8.87 -6.70 15.73
CA LEU A 108 7.41 -6.59 15.73
C LEU A 108 6.70 -7.92 16.08
N PRO A 109 6.94 -8.52 17.25
CA PRO A 109 6.39 -9.81 17.66
C PRO A 109 4.85 -9.85 17.69
N LEU A 110 4.17 -8.83 18.21
CA LEU A 110 2.69 -8.82 18.24
C LEU A 110 2.12 -8.73 16.81
N THR A 111 2.75 -7.88 15.99
CA THR A 111 2.38 -7.73 14.58
C THR A 111 2.63 -9.01 13.80
N THR A 112 3.72 -9.72 14.09
CA THR A 112 4.04 -11.02 13.50
C THR A 112 2.92 -12.01 13.73
N VAL A 113 2.47 -12.14 14.99
CA VAL A 113 1.36 -13.02 15.36
C VAL A 113 0.08 -12.63 14.61
N VAL A 114 -0.26 -11.34 14.60
CA VAL A 114 -1.47 -10.84 13.92
C VAL A 114 -1.39 -11.08 12.41
N VAL A 115 -0.25 -10.83 11.77
CA VAL A 115 -0.09 -11.05 10.32
C VAL A 115 -0.25 -12.52 9.98
N HIS A 116 0.40 -13.44 10.70
CA HIS A 116 0.24 -14.88 10.45
C HIS A 116 -1.22 -15.32 10.61
N ARG A 117 -1.92 -14.85 11.66
CA ARG A 117 -3.35 -15.13 11.88
C ARG A 117 -4.22 -14.58 10.75
N LEU A 118 -4.01 -13.33 10.34
CA LEU A 118 -4.79 -12.72 9.27
C LEU A 118 -4.54 -13.40 7.92
N LEU A 119 -3.32 -13.84 7.65
CA LEU A 119 -2.95 -14.55 6.41
C LEU A 119 -3.50 -15.97 6.34
N ALA A 120 -3.73 -16.62 7.49
CA ALA A 120 -4.33 -17.95 7.55
C ALA A 120 -5.83 -17.95 7.15
N GLU A 121 -6.49 -16.80 7.23
CA GLU A 121 -7.93 -16.65 7.01
C GLU A 121 -8.24 -15.89 5.73
N GLU A 122 -8.96 -16.53 4.79
CA GLU A 122 -9.24 -15.98 3.45
C GLU A 122 -9.89 -14.59 3.50
N THR A 123 -10.84 -14.37 4.43
CA THR A 123 -11.58 -13.12 4.55
C THR A 123 -10.75 -11.95 5.07
N THR A 124 -9.60 -12.22 5.69
CA THR A 124 -8.70 -11.21 6.26
C THR A 124 -7.31 -11.21 5.65
N ALA A 125 -7.00 -12.17 4.78
CA ALA A 125 -5.70 -12.32 4.14
C ALA A 125 -5.28 -11.04 3.39
N GLY A 126 -6.24 -10.29 2.83
CA GLY A 126 -5.98 -8.99 2.22
C GLY A 126 -5.38 -7.96 3.19
N VAL A 127 -5.85 -7.91 4.45
CA VAL A 127 -5.28 -7.05 5.50
C VAL A 127 -3.89 -7.52 5.91
N GLY A 128 -3.71 -8.83 6.12
CA GLY A 128 -2.41 -9.41 6.44
C GLY A 128 -1.37 -9.11 5.36
N ARG A 129 -1.76 -9.27 4.08
CA ARG A 129 -0.94 -8.89 2.92
C ARG A 129 -0.65 -7.40 2.92
N ALA A 130 -1.66 -6.54 3.08
CA ALA A 130 -1.46 -5.10 3.09
C ALA A 130 -0.47 -4.68 4.21
N LEU A 131 -0.59 -5.25 5.41
CA LEU A 131 0.35 -5.07 6.51
C LEU A 131 1.77 -5.50 6.14
N LEU A 132 1.92 -6.71 5.58
CA LEU A 132 3.22 -7.25 5.20
C LEU A 132 3.93 -6.37 4.15
N PHE A 133 3.18 -5.76 3.24
CA PHE A 133 3.70 -4.84 2.22
C PHE A 133 3.79 -3.36 2.68
N GLN A 134 3.37 -3.03 3.91
CA GLN A 134 3.54 -1.68 4.43
C GLN A 134 5.01 -1.37 4.71
N ASP A 135 5.41 -0.14 4.37
CA ASP A 135 6.77 0.36 4.55
C ASP A 135 7.85 -0.53 3.89
N LEU A 136 7.47 -1.29 2.86
CA LEU A 136 8.39 -2.19 2.16
C LEU A 136 9.52 -1.38 1.50
N ASP A 137 10.76 -1.68 1.90
CA ASP A 137 11.95 -1.08 1.31
C ASP A 137 12.27 -1.79 -0.02
N VAL A 138 12.06 -1.07 -1.12
CA VAL A 138 12.34 -1.54 -2.49
C VAL A 138 13.42 -0.67 -3.13
N GLN A 139 14.46 -0.31 -2.36
CA GLN A 139 15.45 0.66 -2.84
C GLN A 139 16.55 0.09 -3.75
N VAL A 140 16.77 -1.22 -3.83
CA VAL A 140 17.84 -1.77 -4.68
C VAL A 140 17.46 -3.17 -5.14
N ALA A 141 17.61 -3.48 -6.44
CA ALA A 141 17.66 -4.87 -6.88
C ALA A 141 19.00 -5.44 -6.42
N PRO A 142 19.05 -6.37 -5.45
CA PRO A 142 20.31 -6.88 -4.98
C PRO A 142 20.92 -7.76 -6.07
N GLU A 143 21.90 -7.23 -6.79
CA GLU A 143 22.66 -8.01 -7.77
C GLU A 143 23.80 -8.81 -7.09
N ASP A 144 24.13 -8.50 -5.84
CA ASP A 144 25.09 -9.29 -5.05
C ASP A 144 24.42 -10.54 -4.44
N ARG A 145 25.07 -11.69 -4.68
CA ARG A 145 24.70 -13.02 -4.16
C ARG A 145 24.55 -13.06 -2.64
N VAL A 146 25.34 -12.27 -1.90
CA VAL A 146 25.25 -12.25 -0.43
C VAL A 146 23.88 -11.73 0.02
N THR A 147 23.43 -10.62 -0.57
CA THR A 147 22.14 -10.01 -0.24
C THR A 147 20.97 -10.90 -0.69
N VAL A 148 21.10 -11.54 -1.86
CA VAL A 148 20.10 -12.51 -2.33
C VAL A 148 19.95 -13.68 -1.36
N ARG A 149 21.06 -14.26 -0.89
CA ARG A 149 21.05 -15.35 0.09
C ARG A 149 20.40 -14.94 1.42
N ALA A 150 20.69 -13.73 1.91
CA ALA A 150 20.11 -13.23 3.15
C ALA A 150 18.59 -13.02 3.03
N ALA A 151 18.13 -12.39 1.95
CA ALA A 151 16.71 -12.18 1.69
C ALA A 151 15.94 -13.52 1.55
N ARG A 152 16.55 -14.51 0.90
CA ARG A 152 16.03 -15.88 0.81
C ARG A 152 15.87 -16.53 2.19
N ALA A 153 16.90 -16.44 3.04
CA ALA A 153 16.82 -16.96 4.41
C ALA A 153 15.72 -16.27 5.24
N ASP A 154 15.55 -14.96 5.10
CA ASP A 154 14.50 -14.18 5.76
C ASP A 154 13.09 -14.62 5.30
N LEU A 155 12.87 -14.88 4.00
CA LEU A 155 11.58 -15.39 3.48
C LEU A 155 11.26 -16.80 3.96
N VAL A 156 12.25 -17.70 3.95
CA VAL A 156 12.10 -19.06 4.47
C VAL A 156 11.78 -19.03 5.98
N ALA A 157 12.49 -18.20 6.74
CA ALA A 157 12.24 -18.03 8.17
C ALA A 157 10.82 -17.51 8.42
N PHE A 158 10.39 -16.48 7.68
CA PHE A 158 9.02 -15.98 7.77
C PHE A 158 7.98 -17.06 7.44
N GLY A 159 8.19 -17.82 6.36
CA GLY A 159 7.31 -18.93 5.98
C GLY A 159 7.17 -20.02 7.04
N ARG A 160 8.14 -20.14 7.94
CA ARG A 160 8.13 -21.06 9.10
C ARG A 160 7.61 -20.40 10.39
N GLY A 161 6.88 -19.29 10.29
CA GLY A 161 6.34 -18.55 11.43
C GLY A 161 7.28 -17.47 11.99
N GLY A 162 8.33 -17.10 11.26
CA GLY A 162 9.28 -16.06 11.63
C GLY A 162 8.69 -14.64 11.60
N SER A 163 9.51 -13.66 11.97
CA SER A 163 9.05 -12.27 12.19
C SER A 163 8.61 -11.55 10.92
N VAL A 164 7.62 -10.66 11.06
CA VAL A 164 7.17 -9.81 9.94
C VAL A 164 8.29 -8.88 9.46
N ALA A 165 9.23 -8.52 10.35
CA ALA A 165 10.42 -7.75 9.99
C ALA A 165 11.34 -8.53 9.04
N ALA A 166 11.59 -9.81 9.33
CA ALA A 166 12.30 -10.70 8.40
C ALA A 166 11.53 -10.85 7.09
N GLY A 167 10.23 -11.13 7.15
CA GLY A 167 9.37 -11.21 5.97
C GLY A 167 9.48 -9.96 5.08
N ARG A 168 9.41 -8.76 5.66
CA ARG A 168 9.56 -7.49 4.94
C ARG A 168 10.93 -7.32 4.29
N ARG A 169 12.02 -7.63 4.99
CA ARG A 169 13.37 -7.55 4.41
C ARG A 169 13.52 -8.48 3.21
N GLY A 170 13.08 -9.71 3.35
CA GLY A 170 13.09 -10.70 2.27
C GLY A 170 12.22 -10.29 1.09
N LEU A 171 11.01 -9.78 1.36
CA LEU A 171 10.07 -9.31 0.34
C LEU A 171 10.57 -8.08 -0.40
N GLY A 172 11.38 -7.22 0.23
CA GLY A 172 11.95 -6.03 -0.42
C GLY A 172 12.72 -6.38 -1.69
N MET A 173 13.55 -7.43 -1.61
CA MET A 173 14.24 -8.00 -2.78
C MET A 173 13.23 -8.52 -3.81
N LEU A 174 12.31 -9.37 -3.37
CA LEU A 174 11.38 -10.06 -4.28
C LEU A 174 10.49 -9.07 -5.03
N ALA A 175 10.03 -8.03 -4.34
CA ALA A 175 9.24 -6.94 -4.91
C ALA A 175 10.07 -5.99 -5.80
N ALA A 176 11.39 -5.96 -5.64
CA ALA A 176 12.28 -5.20 -6.53
C ALA A 176 12.40 -5.87 -7.91
N SER A 177 12.48 -7.20 -7.95
CA SER A 177 12.62 -7.97 -9.20
C SER A 177 11.81 -9.29 -9.18
N PRO A 178 10.46 -9.23 -9.19
CA PRO A 178 9.60 -10.42 -9.05
C PRO A 178 9.52 -11.32 -10.30
N TRP A 179 10.17 -10.91 -11.38
CA TRP A 179 10.36 -11.70 -12.61
C TRP A 179 11.85 -11.94 -12.91
N GLY A 180 12.73 -11.72 -11.94
CA GLY A 180 14.17 -11.92 -12.11
C GLY A 180 14.63 -13.32 -11.69
N PRO A 181 15.87 -13.71 -12.03
CA PRO A 181 16.41 -15.04 -11.75
C PRO A 181 16.35 -15.43 -10.27
N ALA A 182 16.65 -14.49 -9.37
CA ALA A 182 16.59 -14.74 -7.93
C ALA A 182 15.20 -15.12 -7.41
N ALA A 183 14.13 -14.69 -8.09
CA ALA A 183 12.76 -15.08 -7.75
C ALA A 183 12.45 -16.51 -8.22
N GLU A 184 13.00 -16.93 -9.36
CA GLU A 184 12.86 -18.29 -9.90
C GLU A 184 13.63 -19.29 -9.03
N GLU A 185 14.91 -19.02 -8.75
CA GLU A 185 15.75 -19.86 -7.87
C GLU A 185 15.16 -20.03 -6.47
N LEU A 186 14.47 -19.01 -5.97
CA LEU A 186 13.81 -19.05 -4.67
C LEU A 186 12.57 -19.95 -4.68
N VAL A 187 11.78 -19.95 -5.75
CA VAL A 187 10.64 -20.86 -5.88
C VAL A 187 11.12 -22.30 -5.99
N GLU A 188 12.16 -22.57 -6.78
CA GLU A 188 12.74 -23.91 -6.89
C GLU A 188 13.22 -24.45 -5.53
N GLU A 189 13.93 -23.64 -4.73
CA GLU A 189 14.31 -24.08 -3.38
C GLU A 189 13.09 -24.25 -2.46
N ALA A 190 12.13 -23.33 -2.53
CA ALA A 190 10.94 -23.42 -1.68
C ALA A 190 10.15 -24.69 -1.97
N ASP A 191 10.05 -25.09 -3.24
CA ASP A 191 9.44 -26.35 -3.65
C ASP A 191 10.24 -27.55 -3.08
N ASP A 192 11.58 -27.53 -3.16
CA ASP A 192 12.45 -28.55 -2.55
C ASP A 192 12.29 -28.65 -1.01
N ALA A 193 11.92 -27.53 -0.37
CA ALA A 193 11.76 -27.41 1.08
C ALA A 193 10.30 -27.55 1.58
N ASP A 194 9.34 -27.82 0.68
CA ASP A 194 7.90 -27.89 0.95
C ASP A 194 7.34 -26.59 1.58
N LEU A 195 7.77 -25.44 1.05
CA LEU A 195 7.41 -24.10 1.52
C LEU A 195 6.52 -23.37 0.50
N GLU A 196 5.31 -23.88 0.25
CA GLU A 196 4.33 -23.30 -0.70
C GLU A 196 4.04 -21.81 -0.46
N VAL A 197 4.20 -21.34 0.78
CA VAL A 197 4.05 -19.93 1.15
C VAL A 197 4.94 -19.00 0.33
N VAL A 198 6.13 -19.43 -0.10
CA VAL A 198 7.06 -18.61 -0.88
C VAL A 198 6.53 -18.33 -2.29
N ALA A 199 5.94 -19.34 -2.95
CA ALA A 199 5.29 -19.16 -4.25
C ALA A 199 4.12 -18.17 -4.15
N THR A 200 3.38 -18.23 -3.04
CA THR A 200 2.27 -17.31 -2.75
C THR A 200 2.78 -15.88 -2.52
N LEU A 201 3.85 -15.70 -1.74
CA LEU A 201 4.51 -14.41 -1.53
C LEU A 201 5.03 -13.81 -2.84
N LEU A 202 5.58 -14.62 -3.75
CA LEU A 202 5.98 -14.18 -5.08
C LEU A 202 4.79 -13.72 -5.91
N GLY A 203 3.69 -14.48 -5.91
CA GLY A 203 2.43 -14.09 -6.54
C GLY A 203 1.95 -12.72 -6.06
N TRP A 204 2.02 -12.48 -4.75
CA TRP A 204 1.69 -11.18 -4.16
C TRP A 204 2.65 -10.07 -4.58
N CYS A 205 3.96 -10.33 -4.62
CA CYS A 205 4.95 -9.35 -5.11
C CYS A 205 4.67 -8.93 -6.56
N ARG A 206 4.32 -9.88 -7.43
CA ARG A 206 3.96 -9.60 -8.84
C ARG A 206 2.70 -8.74 -8.94
N SER A 207 1.66 -9.06 -8.18
CA SER A 207 0.43 -8.25 -8.13
C SER A 207 0.73 -6.83 -7.62
N TRP A 208 1.43 -6.73 -6.48
CA TRP A 208 1.80 -5.46 -5.87
C TRP A 208 2.63 -4.59 -6.82
N ARG A 209 3.61 -5.19 -7.51
CA ARG A 209 4.45 -4.49 -8.48
C ARG A 209 3.64 -3.99 -9.67
N THR A 210 2.74 -4.84 -10.18
CA THR A 210 1.82 -4.48 -11.26
C THR A 210 0.97 -3.26 -10.87
N ASP A 211 0.38 -3.26 -9.67
CA ASP A 211 -0.44 -2.14 -9.22
C ASP A 211 0.36 -0.84 -9.06
N ARG A 212 1.61 -0.92 -8.61
CA ARG A 212 2.51 0.24 -8.56
C ARG A 212 2.88 0.75 -9.94
N ASP A 213 3.15 -0.14 -10.89
CA ASP A 213 3.46 0.25 -12.26
C ASP A 213 2.27 0.97 -12.91
N ARG A 214 1.02 0.55 -12.63
CA ARG A 214 -0.19 1.27 -13.06
C ARG A 214 -0.22 2.70 -12.52
N VAL A 215 0.11 2.89 -11.23
CA VAL A 215 0.19 4.22 -10.60
C VAL A 215 1.31 5.07 -11.23
N LEU A 216 2.49 4.49 -11.48
CA LEU A 216 3.61 5.19 -12.13
C LEU A 216 3.27 5.62 -13.55
N VAL A 217 2.62 4.74 -14.32
CA VAL A 217 2.12 5.06 -15.66
C VAL A 217 1.12 6.22 -15.59
N GLY A 218 0.17 6.18 -14.65
CA GLY A 218 -0.80 7.27 -14.49
C GLY A 218 -0.14 8.62 -14.15
N ARG A 219 0.83 8.62 -13.23
CA ARG A 219 1.65 9.81 -12.91
C ARG A 219 2.44 10.30 -14.12
N GLN A 220 2.96 9.41 -14.95
CA GLN A 220 3.69 9.79 -16.15
C GLN A 220 2.75 10.42 -17.20
N VAL A 221 1.55 9.86 -17.39
CA VAL A 221 0.52 10.46 -18.26
C VAL A 221 0.14 11.85 -17.72
N GLN A 222 -0.10 11.97 -16.43
CA GLN A 222 -0.40 13.25 -15.77
C GLN A 222 0.70 14.29 -16.03
N ARG A 223 1.97 13.89 -15.83
CA ARG A 223 3.13 14.75 -16.11
C ARG A 223 3.15 15.19 -17.56
N LEU A 224 2.98 14.27 -18.52
CA LEU A 224 2.99 14.58 -19.96
C LEU A 224 1.87 15.54 -20.37
N VAL A 225 0.68 15.39 -19.78
CA VAL A 225 -0.42 16.36 -19.98
C VAL A 225 -0.04 17.72 -19.38
N ALA A 226 0.48 17.76 -18.16
CA ALA A 226 0.84 19.02 -17.50
C ALA A 226 1.93 19.79 -18.26
N VAL A 227 3.02 19.12 -18.67
CA VAL A 227 4.14 19.76 -19.38
C VAL A 227 3.82 20.14 -20.82
N SER A 228 2.72 19.63 -21.38
CA SER A 228 2.25 20.03 -22.72
C SER A 228 1.63 21.42 -22.77
N GLY A 229 1.27 22.01 -21.61
CA GLY A 229 0.69 23.34 -21.51
C GLY A 229 -0.74 23.49 -22.08
N VAL A 230 -1.36 22.41 -22.56
CA VAL A 230 -2.73 22.44 -23.10
C VAL A 230 -3.76 21.88 -22.13
N SER A 231 -5.03 22.21 -22.36
CA SER A 231 -6.13 21.60 -21.58
C SER A 231 -6.23 20.10 -21.83
N GLN A 232 -6.70 19.37 -20.83
CA GLN A 232 -6.92 17.92 -20.92
C GLN A 232 -7.85 17.55 -22.09
N ARG A 233 -8.85 18.38 -22.40
CA ARG A 233 -9.76 18.18 -23.53
C ARG A 233 -9.04 18.26 -24.88
N ARG A 234 -8.19 19.28 -25.08
CA ARG A 234 -7.38 19.43 -26.30
C ARG A 234 -6.37 18.30 -26.43
N PHE A 235 -5.74 17.92 -25.32
CA PHE A 235 -4.81 16.80 -25.29
C PHE A 235 -5.50 15.48 -25.67
N ALA A 236 -6.66 15.19 -25.08
CA ALA A 236 -7.45 14.00 -25.37
C ALA A 236 -7.84 13.91 -26.85
N ALA A 237 -8.30 15.02 -27.43
CA ALA A 237 -8.61 15.08 -28.87
C ALA A 237 -7.38 14.77 -29.74
N ARG A 238 -6.21 15.31 -29.40
CA ARG A 238 -4.96 15.08 -30.14
C ARG A 238 -4.52 13.62 -30.14
N ILE A 239 -4.68 12.93 -29.00
CA ILE A 239 -4.34 11.51 -28.87
C ILE A 239 -5.51 10.59 -29.28
N GLY A 240 -6.62 11.14 -29.78
CA GLY A 240 -7.77 10.38 -30.26
C GLY A 240 -8.49 9.58 -29.17
N THR A 241 -8.72 10.17 -28.00
CA THR A 241 -9.51 9.58 -26.91
C THR A 241 -10.44 10.61 -26.27
N SER A 242 -11.35 10.16 -25.40
CA SER A 242 -12.24 11.06 -24.66
C SER A 242 -11.55 11.66 -23.43
N PRO A 243 -11.97 12.85 -22.95
CA PRO A 243 -11.45 13.42 -21.71
C PRO A 243 -11.65 12.50 -20.49
N SER A 244 -12.79 11.80 -20.42
CA SER A 244 -13.06 10.81 -19.36
C SER A 244 -12.06 9.67 -19.38
N ARG A 245 -11.79 9.07 -20.56
CA ARG A 245 -10.81 7.99 -20.67
C ARG A 245 -9.38 8.46 -20.40
N LEU A 246 -9.02 9.68 -20.81
CA LEU A 246 -7.74 10.30 -20.41
C LEU A 246 -7.68 10.49 -18.89
N SER A 247 -8.78 10.83 -18.23
CA SER A 247 -8.85 10.93 -16.77
C SER A 247 -8.63 9.57 -16.10
N SER A 248 -9.17 8.48 -16.66
CA SER A 248 -8.90 7.12 -16.17
C SER A 248 -7.41 6.76 -16.29
N TYR A 249 -6.75 7.15 -17.39
CA TYR A 249 -5.31 6.97 -17.53
C TYR A 249 -4.52 7.76 -16.50
N VAL A 250 -4.85 9.05 -16.32
CA VAL A 250 -4.21 9.92 -15.31
C VAL A 250 -4.39 9.37 -13.89
N GLY A 251 -5.59 8.88 -13.57
CA GLY A 251 -5.90 8.28 -12.28
C GLY A 251 -5.34 6.87 -12.08
N GLY A 252 -4.75 6.26 -13.11
CA GLY A 252 -4.19 4.90 -13.05
C GLY A 252 -5.23 3.77 -12.98
N SER A 253 -6.52 4.09 -13.03
CA SER A 253 -7.60 3.08 -13.01
C SER A 253 -7.66 2.27 -14.30
N VAL A 254 -7.12 2.80 -15.39
CA VAL A 254 -6.91 2.07 -16.64
C VAL A 254 -5.48 2.32 -17.10
N THR A 255 -4.75 1.25 -17.43
CA THR A 255 -3.42 1.39 -18.05
C THR A 255 -3.59 1.58 -19.56
N PRO A 256 -3.07 2.66 -20.15
CA PRO A 256 -3.06 2.81 -21.61
C PRO A 256 -2.22 1.71 -22.26
N SER A 257 -2.63 1.25 -23.46
CA SER A 257 -1.79 0.35 -24.26
C SER A 257 -0.46 1.01 -24.64
N ALA A 258 0.55 0.20 -24.98
CA ALA A 258 1.85 0.72 -25.43
C ALA A 258 1.72 1.71 -26.59
N THR A 259 0.86 1.42 -27.57
CA THR A 259 0.57 2.34 -28.69
C THR A 259 -0.03 3.66 -28.22
N MET A 260 -0.95 3.64 -27.25
CA MET A 260 -1.54 4.85 -26.69
C MET A 260 -0.49 5.67 -25.91
N LEU A 261 0.39 5.01 -25.14
CA LEU A 261 1.50 5.69 -24.44
C LEU A 261 2.44 6.41 -25.41
N LEU A 262 2.82 5.76 -26.51
CA LEU A 262 3.65 6.40 -27.55
C LEU A 262 2.94 7.62 -28.17
N ARG A 263 1.62 7.54 -28.41
CA ARG A 263 0.83 8.69 -28.90
C ARG A 263 0.79 9.84 -27.89
N ILE A 264 0.61 9.54 -26.61
CA ILE A 264 0.65 10.52 -25.51
C ILE A 264 2.02 11.22 -25.48
N GLN A 265 3.12 10.47 -25.50
CA GLN A 265 4.48 11.02 -25.48
C GLN A 265 4.77 11.92 -26.69
N ARG A 266 4.44 11.45 -27.91
CA ARG A 266 4.61 12.24 -29.14
C ARG A 266 3.78 13.52 -29.13
N SER A 267 2.53 13.44 -28.66
CA SER A 267 1.63 14.60 -28.60
C SER A 267 2.10 15.63 -27.59
N ALA A 268 2.59 15.20 -26.43
CA ALA A 268 3.19 16.11 -25.45
C ALA A 268 4.39 16.87 -26.03
N ARG A 269 5.31 16.17 -26.71
CA ARG A 269 6.47 16.78 -27.39
C ARG A 269 6.05 17.76 -28.49
N ALA A 270 5.04 17.41 -29.29
CA ALA A 270 4.53 18.28 -30.35
C ALA A 270 3.97 19.59 -29.78
N PHE A 271 3.17 19.54 -28.71
CA PHE A 271 2.65 20.74 -28.07
C PHE A 271 3.76 21.62 -27.48
N GLN A 272 4.80 21.01 -26.90
CA GLN A 272 5.96 21.75 -26.40
C GLN A 272 6.73 22.47 -27.53
N ALA A 273 6.89 21.82 -28.67
CA ALA A 273 7.51 22.41 -29.84
C ALA A 273 6.67 23.57 -30.41
N GLU A 274 5.34 23.41 -30.49
CA GLU A 274 4.41 24.47 -30.89
C GLU A 274 4.48 25.69 -29.96
N LEU A 275 4.50 25.47 -28.64
CA LEU A 275 4.64 26.54 -27.64
C LEU A 275 5.98 27.28 -27.75
N SER A 276 7.08 26.53 -27.93
CA SER A 276 8.43 27.10 -28.05
C SER A 276 8.60 27.87 -29.36
N GLY A 277 8.04 27.36 -30.46
CA GLY A 277 8.03 28.04 -31.76
C GLY A 277 7.19 29.32 -31.76
N ALA A 278 6.06 29.33 -31.05
CA ALA A 278 5.23 30.53 -30.88
C ALA A 278 5.96 31.63 -30.06
N ALA A 279 6.71 31.23 -29.02
CA ALA A 279 7.52 32.15 -28.23
C ALA A 279 8.71 32.72 -29.03
N GLY A 280 9.38 31.89 -29.82
CA GLY A 280 10.49 32.32 -30.69
C GLY A 280 10.06 33.23 -31.84
N SER A 281 8.87 33.00 -32.41
CA SER A 281 8.31 33.86 -33.47
C SER A 281 7.91 35.24 -32.96
N SER A 282 7.38 35.34 -31.73
CA SER A 282 7.01 36.64 -31.13
C SER A 282 8.22 37.52 -30.78
N ALA A 283 9.39 36.94 -30.50
CA ALA A 283 10.62 37.70 -30.22
C ALA A 283 11.27 38.30 -31.48
N ASN A 284 11.03 37.73 -32.67
CA ASN A 284 11.69 38.14 -33.91
C ASN A 284 10.97 39.29 -34.66
N VAL A 285 9.76 39.68 -34.23
CA VAL A 285 8.99 40.78 -34.83
C VAL A 285 9.36 42.15 -34.23
N ALA A 286 10.14 42.19 -33.14
CA ALA A 286 10.50 43.42 -32.43
C ALA A 286 11.93 43.95 -32.73
N SER A 287 12.38 43.92 -33.99
CA SER A 287 13.52 44.74 -34.44
C SER A 287 13.00 45.93 -35.25
N PRO A 288 13.04 47.16 -34.71
CA PRO A 288 12.75 48.34 -35.51
C PRO A 288 13.95 48.63 -36.41
N VAL A 289 13.67 48.71 -37.72
CA VAL A 289 14.54 49.30 -38.74
C VAL A 289 14.98 50.68 -38.24
N ARG A 290 16.27 50.86 -37.99
CA ARG A 290 16.88 52.18 -37.83
C ARG A 290 17.36 52.64 -39.21
N ALA A 291 16.73 53.72 -39.68
CA ALA A 291 17.18 54.54 -40.80
C ALA A 291 18.47 55.31 -40.44
#